data_AF-A0A239WF48-F1
#
_entry.id   AF-A0A239WF48-F1
#
_cell.length_a   1.000
_cell.length_b   1.000
_cell.length_c   1.000
_cell.angle_alpha   90.00
_cell.angle_beta   90.00
_cell.angle_gamma   90.00
#
_symmetry.space_group_name_H-M   'P 1'
#
loop_
_entity.id
_entity.type
_entity.pdbx_description
1 polymer ?
#
loop_
_entity_poly.entity_id
_entity_poly.type
_entity_poly.pdbx_seq_one_letter_code
_entity_poly.pdbx_strand_id
1 'polypeptide(L)'
;MRLYLLTILMFFITCKGQDKEEKVVTKTKSEIHVAKCENQYSTGQKVNEHERNWSLSNDDISQILKLSSEITEQDLHYTYPKTPCNIDVNNFSYNGRNYDLQINGGSYLTTFDGKETKIFGCDARECQKYFLMEKEDMEEKTSENTEENKSIHELNLNQKNSVDKIIVTNNNDSTFTFSAEIDGREVLNKDFECDNLVINTKTKNGQSFNIEITYSDQYHNAFRKIVIPIFYKNQDFYIEKLFIATKGTNAKTGNEEWFNKEIDDRTTLENLNIIQIIDTL
;
A
#
# COMPACT_ATOMS: atom_id res chain seq x y z
N MET A 1 11.34 -10.31 -84.15
CA MET A 1 12.78 -10.37 -84.50
C MET A 1 13.51 -9.37 -83.59
N ARG A 2 13.91 -9.85 -82.41
CA ARG A 2 15.30 -9.91 -81.94
C ARG A 2 15.98 -8.53 -81.85
N LEU A 3 15.92 -7.99 -80.64
CA LEU A 3 16.62 -6.80 -80.16
C LEU A 3 18.08 -7.15 -79.85
N TYR A 4 18.94 -6.18 -80.11
CA TYR A 4 20.39 -6.29 -80.19
C TYR A 4 21.09 -6.69 -78.89
N LEU A 5 22.13 -7.50 -79.13
CA LEU A 5 23.34 -7.79 -78.37
C LEU A 5 23.98 -6.54 -77.72
N LEU A 6 24.39 -6.63 -76.46
CA LEU A 6 25.69 -6.10 -76.00
C LEU A 6 26.06 -6.63 -74.61
N THR A 7 26.96 -7.61 -74.64
CA THR A 7 27.79 -8.10 -73.54
C THR A 7 28.95 -7.13 -73.29
N ILE A 8 29.11 -6.61 -72.07
CA ILE A 8 30.41 -6.17 -71.55
C ILE A 8 30.58 -6.71 -70.13
N LEU A 9 31.32 -7.82 -70.09
CA LEU A 9 32.52 -8.06 -69.28
C LEU A 9 32.49 -7.87 -67.75
N MET A 10 32.75 -8.99 -67.09
CA MET A 10 33.07 -9.15 -65.67
C MET A 10 34.23 -8.25 -65.22
N PHE A 11 34.07 -7.67 -64.03
CA PHE A 11 35.17 -7.48 -63.08
C PHE A 11 34.88 -8.32 -61.82
N PHE A 12 35.79 -9.25 -61.56
CA PHE A 12 35.89 -10.02 -60.33
C PHE A 12 36.27 -9.09 -59.18
N ILE A 13 35.46 -9.00 -58.12
CA ILE A 13 35.93 -8.61 -56.79
C ILE A 13 35.20 -9.44 -55.71
N THR A 14 35.89 -10.51 -55.30
CA THR A 14 36.05 -11.06 -53.94
C THR A 14 34.84 -11.41 -53.06
N CYS A 15 34.81 -12.66 -52.62
CA CYS A 15 34.11 -13.12 -51.42
C CYS A 15 34.37 -12.23 -50.20
N LYS A 16 33.32 -11.91 -49.43
CA LYS A 16 33.37 -11.81 -47.96
C LYS A 16 31.96 -11.66 -47.37
N GLY A 17 31.69 -12.47 -46.34
CA GLY A 17 30.72 -12.18 -45.30
C GLY A 17 29.27 -12.48 -45.63
N GLN A 18 28.76 -13.62 -45.14
CA GLN A 18 27.45 -13.59 -44.49
C GLN A 18 27.56 -12.62 -43.32
N ASP A 19 27.28 -11.35 -43.55
CA ASP A 19 26.87 -10.49 -42.45
C ASP A 19 25.43 -10.91 -42.14
N LYS A 20 25.33 -11.81 -41.14
CA LYS A 20 24.15 -11.79 -40.29
C LYS A 20 23.96 -10.33 -39.93
N GLU A 21 22.82 -9.75 -40.28
CA GLU A 21 22.31 -8.58 -39.58
C GLU A 21 22.18 -9.00 -38.11
N GLU A 22 23.28 -8.91 -37.37
CA GLU A 22 23.21 -8.53 -35.98
C GLU A 22 22.40 -7.25 -36.01
N LYS A 23 21.12 -7.38 -35.65
CA LYS A 23 20.42 -6.29 -35.01
C LYS A 23 21.37 -5.81 -33.94
N VAL A 24 22.13 -4.77 -34.25
CA VAL A 24 22.66 -3.85 -33.27
C VAL A 24 21.40 -3.30 -32.64
N VAL A 25 20.88 -4.04 -31.68
CA VAL A 25 20.11 -3.49 -30.59
C VAL A 25 21.12 -2.57 -29.93
N THR A 26 21.23 -1.36 -30.46
CA THR A 26 21.58 -0.19 -29.67
C THR A 26 20.60 -0.28 -28.51
N LYS A 27 21.04 -0.93 -27.42
CA LYS A 27 20.52 -0.69 -26.09
C LYS A 27 20.82 0.78 -25.87
N THR A 28 19.92 1.63 -26.37
CA THR A 28 19.79 3.00 -25.93
C THR A 28 19.84 2.90 -24.42
N LYS A 29 20.87 3.48 -23.82
CA LYS A 29 21.07 3.44 -22.37
C LYS A 29 19.75 3.89 -21.75
N SER A 30 19.00 2.95 -21.20
CA SER A 30 17.66 3.21 -20.68
C SER A 30 17.81 4.32 -19.65
N GLU A 31 17.04 5.39 -19.81
CA GLU A 31 17.06 6.53 -18.89
C GLU A 31 16.72 6.00 -17.50
N ILE A 32 17.52 6.38 -16.50
CA ILE A 32 17.37 5.93 -15.13
C ILE A 32 16.85 7.09 -14.30
N HIS A 33 15.71 6.86 -13.64
CA HIS A 33 15.06 7.79 -12.74
C HIS A 33 15.37 7.39 -11.30
N VAL A 34 15.97 8.30 -10.55
CA VAL A 34 16.38 8.06 -9.16
C VAL A 34 15.30 8.59 -8.22
N ALA A 35 14.99 7.82 -7.18
CA ALA A 35 14.00 8.20 -6.20
C ALA A 35 14.40 9.45 -5.41
N LYS A 36 13.43 10.32 -5.21
CA LYS A 36 13.47 11.38 -4.20
C LYS A 36 12.83 10.83 -2.93
N CYS A 37 13.67 10.53 -1.96
CA CYS A 37 13.23 10.13 -0.62
C CYS A 37 13.16 11.35 0.28
N GLU A 38 12.08 12.12 0.13
CA GLU A 38 11.83 13.31 0.92
C GLU A 38 11.07 12.92 2.20
N ASN A 39 11.53 13.40 3.34
CA ASN A 39 10.99 13.13 4.68
C ASN A 39 11.41 11.78 5.30
N GLN A 40 11.06 11.63 6.57
CA GLN A 40 11.16 10.37 7.28
C GLN A 40 9.89 9.57 7.03
N TYR A 41 9.95 8.26 7.24
CA TYR A 41 8.73 7.48 7.41
C TYR A 41 7.87 8.12 8.52
N SER A 42 6.56 7.86 8.51
CA SER A 42 5.64 8.34 9.54
C SER A 42 6.01 7.92 10.97
N THR A 43 6.91 6.95 11.12
CA THR A 43 7.59 6.52 12.36
C THR A 43 8.67 7.45 12.91
N GLY A 44 9.18 8.36 12.08
CA GLY A 44 10.48 8.99 12.31
C GLY A 44 11.68 8.11 11.95
N GLN A 45 11.47 6.88 11.40
CA GLN A 45 12.57 6.09 10.84
C GLN A 45 13.17 6.85 9.66
N LYS A 46 14.49 7.01 9.70
CA LYS A 46 15.23 7.59 8.58
C LYS A 46 15.35 6.56 7.47
N VAL A 47 15.15 7.02 6.24
CA VAL A 47 15.44 6.27 5.02
C VAL A 47 16.89 5.77 5.07
N ASN A 48 17.12 4.52 4.68
CA ASN A 48 18.47 3.93 4.60
C ASN A 48 19.14 4.24 3.25
N GLU A 49 20.40 3.82 3.07
CA GLU A 49 21.14 4.11 1.84
C GLU A 49 20.62 3.33 0.63
N HIS A 50 20.19 2.09 0.83
CA HIS A 50 19.59 1.28 -0.24
C HIS A 50 18.31 1.93 -0.79
N GLU A 51 17.43 2.39 0.09
CA GLU A 51 16.19 3.09 -0.27
C GLU A 51 16.46 4.42 -0.99
N ARG A 52 17.46 5.20 -0.53
CA ARG A 52 17.88 6.45 -1.21
C ARG A 52 18.41 6.23 -2.62
N ASN A 53 18.98 5.05 -2.88
CA ASN A 53 19.54 4.70 -4.18
C ASN A 53 18.55 3.95 -5.07
N TRP A 54 17.30 3.77 -4.61
CA TRP A 54 16.25 3.18 -5.41
C TRP A 54 16.05 3.97 -6.70
N SER A 55 16.02 3.25 -7.82
CA SER A 55 15.92 3.84 -9.14
C SER A 55 15.24 2.87 -10.09
N LEU A 56 14.62 3.42 -11.14
CA LEU A 56 13.92 2.66 -12.16
C LEU A 56 14.36 3.14 -13.54
N SER A 57 14.58 2.20 -14.45
CA SER A 57 14.78 2.53 -15.86
C SER A 57 13.44 2.70 -16.58
N ASN A 58 13.43 3.33 -17.76
CA ASN A 58 12.21 3.42 -18.59
C ASN A 58 11.62 2.04 -18.93
N ASP A 59 12.46 1.02 -19.06
CA ASP A 59 12.02 -0.35 -19.30
C ASP A 59 11.31 -0.91 -18.06
N ASP A 60 11.85 -0.67 -16.87
CA ASP A 60 11.22 -1.08 -15.61
C ASP A 60 9.86 -0.40 -15.44
N ILE A 61 9.77 0.91 -15.68
CA ILE A 61 8.52 1.68 -15.61
C ILE A 61 7.48 1.12 -16.58
N SER A 62 7.90 0.78 -17.81
CA SER A 62 7.00 0.16 -18.79
C SER A 62 6.50 -1.21 -18.34
N GLN A 63 7.35 -2.01 -17.67
CA GLN A 63 6.92 -3.28 -17.10
C GLN A 63 5.96 -3.08 -15.91
N ILE A 64 6.23 -2.12 -15.03
CA ILE A 64 5.33 -1.78 -13.92
C ILE A 64 3.96 -1.39 -14.47
N LEU A 65 3.90 -0.45 -15.43
CA LEU A 65 2.63 -0.02 -16.05
C LEU A 65 1.87 -1.16 -16.72
N LYS A 66 2.57 -2.18 -17.23
CA LYS A 66 1.97 -3.36 -17.82
C LYS A 66 1.41 -4.33 -16.77
N LEU A 67 2.11 -4.46 -15.65
CA LEU A 67 1.76 -5.40 -14.57
C LEU A 67 0.75 -4.81 -13.57
N SER A 68 0.63 -3.49 -13.51
CA SER A 68 -0.25 -2.80 -12.57
C SER A 68 -1.70 -2.79 -13.06
N SER A 69 -2.63 -2.80 -12.12
CA SER A 69 -4.07 -2.62 -12.37
C SER A 69 -4.55 -1.34 -11.73
N GLU A 70 -5.58 -0.72 -12.31
CA GLU A 70 -6.22 0.45 -11.71
C GLU A 70 -6.83 0.05 -10.36
N ILE A 71 -6.60 0.88 -9.35
CA ILE A 71 -7.07 0.67 -7.99
C ILE A 71 -7.81 1.90 -7.50
N THR A 72 -8.66 1.73 -6.49
CA THR A 72 -9.32 2.86 -5.83
C THR A 72 -8.38 3.53 -4.83
N GLU A 73 -8.68 4.76 -4.45
CA GLU A 73 -8.00 5.41 -3.31
C GLU A 73 -8.16 4.58 -2.02
N GLN A 74 -9.28 3.88 -1.87
CA GLN A 74 -9.50 2.96 -0.75
C GLN A 74 -8.45 1.84 -0.77
N ASP A 75 -8.29 1.15 -1.90
CA ASP A 75 -7.31 0.06 -2.02
C ASP A 75 -5.90 0.57 -1.74
N LEU A 76 -5.55 1.75 -2.29
CA LEU A 76 -4.29 2.44 -2.06
C LEU A 76 -4.01 2.60 -0.56
N HIS A 77 -4.98 3.11 0.19
CA HIS A 77 -4.82 3.40 1.61
C HIS A 77 -4.73 2.17 2.51
N TYR A 78 -5.49 1.11 2.20
CA TYR A 78 -5.55 -0.10 3.05
C TYR A 78 -4.50 -1.14 2.71
N THR A 79 -4.03 -1.17 1.47
CA THR A 79 -3.28 -2.31 0.94
C THR A 79 -1.86 -1.95 0.55
N TYR A 80 -1.58 -0.68 0.26
CA TYR A 80 -0.28 -0.27 -0.25
C TYR A 80 0.49 0.58 0.76
N PRO A 81 1.72 0.22 1.09
CA PRO A 81 2.51 0.98 2.06
C PRO A 81 2.81 2.39 1.55
N LYS A 82 2.73 3.40 2.42
CA LYS A 82 3.19 4.74 2.07
C LYS A 82 4.67 4.90 2.40
N THR A 83 5.52 4.94 1.38
CA THR A 83 6.96 5.20 1.55
C THR A 83 7.29 6.68 1.30
N PRO A 84 8.33 7.24 1.94
CA PRO A 84 8.81 8.60 1.66
C PRO A 84 9.56 8.72 0.31
N CYS A 85 9.74 7.62 -0.42
CA CYS A 85 10.48 7.57 -1.67
C CYS A 85 9.56 7.58 -2.89
N ASN A 86 9.67 8.62 -3.72
CA ASN A 86 8.93 8.76 -4.96
C ASN A 86 9.87 8.95 -6.16
N ILE A 87 9.49 8.38 -7.30
CA ILE A 87 10.10 8.65 -8.60
C ILE A 87 9.07 9.42 -9.43
N ASP A 88 9.38 10.67 -9.75
CA ASP A 88 8.55 11.50 -10.63
C ASP A 88 9.14 11.47 -12.05
N VAL A 89 8.31 11.15 -13.05
CA VAL A 89 8.70 11.12 -14.47
C VAL A 89 7.70 11.91 -15.29
N ASN A 90 8.15 12.97 -15.95
CA ASN A 90 7.26 13.82 -16.75
C ASN A 90 7.22 13.34 -18.21
N ASN A 91 6.05 13.47 -18.83
CA ASN A 91 5.83 13.21 -20.26
C ASN A 91 6.32 11.82 -20.73
N PHE A 92 6.12 10.79 -19.90
CA PHE A 92 6.45 9.40 -20.20
C PHE A 92 5.50 8.83 -21.26
N SER A 93 6.04 8.35 -22.38
CA SER A 93 5.25 7.79 -23.48
C SER A 93 4.96 6.30 -23.25
N TYR A 94 3.68 5.96 -23.06
CA TYR A 94 3.21 4.58 -22.92
C TYR A 94 1.93 4.35 -23.73
N ASN A 95 1.89 3.27 -24.53
CA ASN A 95 0.76 2.92 -25.41
C ASN A 95 0.27 4.09 -26.30
N GLY A 96 1.20 4.91 -26.81
CA GLY A 96 0.90 6.02 -27.72
C GLY A 96 0.30 7.26 -27.03
N ARG A 97 0.33 7.32 -25.70
CA ARG A 97 -0.06 8.49 -24.90
C ARG A 97 1.08 8.90 -23.97
N ASN A 98 1.10 10.16 -23.60
CA ASN A 98 2.08 10.68 -22.65
C ASN A 98 1.42 10.90 -21.29
N TYR A 99 2.16 10.57 -20.23
CA TYR A 99 1.72 10.71 -18.85
C TYR A 99 2.80 11.35 -18.00
N ASP A 100 2.39 12.17 -17.05
CA ASP A 100 3.21 12.47 -15.88
C ASP A 100 2.97 11.35 -14.86
N LEU A 101 4.05 10.73 -14.40
CA LEU A 101 4.04 9.59 -13.50
C LEU A 101 4.60 9.99 -12.14
N GLN A 102 3.97 9.51 -11.08
CA GLN A 102 4.57 9.44 -9.76
C GLN A 102 4.50 8.01 -9.25
N ILE A 103 5.65 7.39 -9.04
CA ILE A 103 5.80 6.01 -8.61
C ILE A 103 6.29 6.01 -7.17
N ASN A 104 5.53 5.41 -6.26
CA ASN A 104 5.93 5.31 -4.85
C ASN A 104 6.62 3.97 -4.59
N GLY A 105 7.59 3.96 -3.67
CA GLY A 105 8.28 2.74 -3.26
C GLY A 105 7.39 1.64 -2.67
N GLY A 106 6.14 1.94 -2.31
CA GLY A 106 5.18 0.99 -1.76
C GLY A 106 4.23 0.33 -2.77
N SER A 107 4.75 -0.02 -3.95
CA SER A 107 4.01 -0.80 -4.96
C SER A 107 2.78 -0.15 -5.57
N TYR A 108 2.74 1.18 -5.65
CA TYR A 108 1.70 1.90 -6.40
C TYR A 108 2.29 3.06 -7.20
N LEU A 109 1.53 3.52 -8.19
CA LEU A 109 1.85 4.69 -8.98
C LEU A 109 0.59 5.47 -9.37
N THR A 110 0.78 6.73 -9.70
CA THR A 110 -0.26 7.56 -10.32
C THR A 110 0.16 7.95 -11.73
N THR A 111 -0.83 8.07 -12.62
CA THR A 111 -0.64 8.61 -13.97
C THR A 111 -1.52 9.82 -14.15
N PHE A 112 -1.00 10.88 -14.76
CA PHE A 112 -1.74 12.07 -15.14
C PHE A 112 -1.58 12.31 -16.63
N ASP A 113 -2.68 12.35 -17.38
CA ASP A 113 -2.67 12.53 -18.84
C ASP A 113 -2.90 13.98 -19.29
N GLY A 114 -2.88 14.93 -18.34
CA GLY A 114 -3.25 16.33 -18.55
C GLY A 114 -4.71 16.64 -18.22
N LYS A 115 -5.55 15.62 -17.99
CA LYS A 115 -6.98 15.79 -17.65
C LYS A 115 -7.37 15.07 -16.37
N GLU A 116 -7.01 13.80 -16.25
CA GLU A 116 -7.38 12.96 -15.10
C GLU A 116 -6.15 12.31 -14.49
N THR A 117 -6.20 12.11 -13.18
CA THR A 117 -5.24 11.31 -12.43
C THR A 117 -5.86 9.94 -12.14
N LYS A 118 -5.13 8.88 -12.46
CA LYS A 118 -5.49 7.50 -12.12
C LYS A 118 -4.45 6.88 -11.21
N ILE A 119 -4.88 5.96 -10.36
CA ILE A 119 -4.05 5.25 -9.40
C ILE A 119 -3.97 3.80 -9.82
N PHE A 120 -2.75 3.26 -9.83
CA PHE A 120 -2.50 1.87 -10.16
C PHE A 120 -1.69 1.21 -9.05
N GLY A 121 -2.07 -0.01 -8.70
CA GLY A 121 -1.34 -0.86 -7.77
C GLY A 121 -0.69 -2.03 -8.49
N CYS A 122 0.48 -2.45 -8.04
CA CYS A 122 1.15 -3.62 -8.59
C CYS A 122 1.30 -4.77 -7.59
N ASP A 123 0.45 -5.78 -7.78
CA ASP A 123 0.29 -6.91 -6.85
C ASP A 123 0.92 -8.18 -7.36
N ALA A 124 1.23 -8.22 -8.66
CA ALA A 124 1.87 -9.35 -9.28
C ALA A 124 3.21 -9.64 -8.60
N ARG A 125 3.54 -10.91 -8.39
CA ARG A 125 4.82 -11.33 -7.81
C ARG A 125 6.01 -10.78 -8.60
N GLU A 126 5.84 -10.64 -9.90
CA GLU A 126 6.80 -10.05 -10.83
C GLU A 126 7.12 -8.57 -10.55
N CYS A 127 6.25 -7.87 -9.82
CA CYS A 127 6.46 -6.48 -9.44
C CYS A 127 7.36 -6.29 -8.22
N GLN A 128 7.51 -7.30 -7.37
CA GLN A 128 8.29 -7.21 -6.12
C GLN A 128 9.72 -6.69 -6.34
N LYS A 129 10.36 -7.08 -7.46
CA LYS A 129 11.72 -6.65 -7.81
C LYS A 129 11.86 -5.17 -8.17
N TYR A 130 10.77 -4.45 -8.43
CA TYR A 130 10.81 -3.04 -8.85
C TYR A 130 10.55 -2.08 -7.70
N PHE A 131 9.98 -2.54 -6.59
CA PHE A 131 9.53 -1.70 -5.48
C PHE A 131 10.34 -1.95 -4.20
N LEU A 132 10.26 -1.01 -3.26
CA LEU A 132 10.93 -1.11 -1.97
C LEU A 132 10.09 -1.90 -0.95
N MET A 133 8.77 -1.81 -1.06
CA MET A 133 7.83 -2.52 -0.20
C MET A 133 6.72 -3.10 -1.04
N GLU A 134 6.35 -4.34 -0.74
CA GLU A 134 5.26 -5.05 -1.40
C GLU A 134 3.89 -4.58 -0.88
N LYS A 135 2.84 -4.86 -1.67
CA LYS A 135 1.46 -4.80 -1.21
C LYS A 135 1.31 -5.62 0.08
N GLU A 136 0.48 -5.13 0.98
CA GLU A 136 0.09 -5.84 2.19
C GLU A 136 -0.86 -6.99 1.84
N ASP A 137 -0.41 -8.23 2.07
CA ASP A 137 -1.29 -9.39 2.04
C ASP A 137 -2.25 -9.32 3.23
N MET A 138 -3.48 -8.88 2.93
CA MET A 138 -4.62 -8.97 3.83
C MET A 138 -5.17 -10.40 3.96
N GLU A 139 -4.62 -11.37 3.22
CA GLU A 139 -4.92 -12.79 3.48
C GLU A 139 -4.14 -13.31 4.70
N GLU A 140 -4.95 -13.73 5.65
CA GLU A 140 -4.58 -14.26 6.95
C GLU A 140 -4.06 -15.70 6.79
N LYS A 141 -3.01 -16.06 7.55
CA LYS A 141 -2.92 -17.42 8.06
C LYS A 141 -3.54 -17.38 9.44
N THR A 142 -4.87 -17.46 9.47
CA THR A 142 -5.65 -17.66 10.68
C THR A 142 -5.31 -19.05 11.18
N SER A 143 -4.73 -19.17 12.37
CA SER A 143 -4.79 -20.44 13.10
C SER A 143 -6.21 -20.52 13.66
N GLU A 144 -7.14 -21.04 12.87
CA GLU A 144 -8.50 -21.29 13.31
C GLU A 144 -8.50 -22.34 14.44
N ASN A 145 -9.02 -21.94 15.59
CA ASN A 145 -9.65 -22.85 16.55
C ASN A 145 -10.85 -22.12 17.19
N THR A 146 -12.03 -22.36 16.59
CA THR A 146 -13.39 -22.46 17.17
C THR A 146 -13.77 -21.60 18.39
N GLU A 147 -14.56 -20.55 18.14
CA GLU A 147 -15.95 -20.30 18.61
C GLU A 147 -16.41 -18.97 17.97
N GLU A 148 -17.51 -18.93 17.22
CA GLU A 148 -17.92 -17.85 16.28
C GLU A 148 -18.02 -16.41 16.85
N ASN A 149 -17.82 -16.22 18.15
CA ASN A 149 -17.90 -14.92 18.82
C ASN A 149 -16.59 -14.47 19.47
N LYS A 150 -15.46 -15.16 19.23
CA LYS A 150 -14.20 -14.83 19.92
C LYS A 150 -12.99 -15.00 19.01
N SER A 151 -12.20 -13.95 18.84
CA SER A 151 -10.88 -14.00 18.22
C SER A 151 -9.78 -13.84 19.26
N ILE A 152 -8.67 -14.54 19.06
CA ILE A 152 -7.49 -14.50 19.93
C ILE A 152 -6.27 -14.24 19.05
N HIS A 153 -5.51 -13.22 19.40
CA HIS A 153 -4.31 -12.79 18.71
C HIS A 153 -3.12 -12.87 19.68
N GLU A 154 -2.12 -13.66 19.32
CA GLU A 154 -0.90 -13.83 20.11
C GLU A 154 0.15 -12.78 19.73
N LEU A 155 0.74 -12.14 20.73
CA LEU A 155 1.73 -11.09 20.60
C LEU A 155 2.92 -11.36 21.54
N ASN A 156 4.04 -10.68 21.29
CA ASN A 156 5.16 -10.63 22.23
C ASN A 156 5.49 -9.16 22.52
N LEU A 157 4.85 -8.60 23.55
CA LEU A 157 4.96 -7.19 23.90
C LEU A 157 6.11 -6.94 24.88
N ASN A 158 6.45 -7.94 25.70
CA ASN A 158 7.44 -7.81 26.78
C ASN A 158 8.80 -8.49 26.52
N GLN A 159 9.01 -9.13 25.36
CA GLN A 159 10.24 -9.88 25.03
C GLN A 159 10.64 -10.95 26.05
N LYS A 160 9.73 -11.34 26.94
CA LYS A 160 9.88 -12.48 27.84
C LYS A 160 9.38 -13.75 27.14
N ASN A 161 9.67 -14.90 27.71
CA ASN A 161 9.21 -16.21 27.19
C ASN A 161 7.69 -16.44 27.37
N SER A 162 6.92 -15.41 27.71
CA SER A 162 5.47 -15.40 27.80
C SER A 162 4.86 -14.90 26.49
N VAL A 163 3.83 -15.59 26.01
CA VAL A 163 3.01 -15.14 24.90
C VAL A 163 1.90 -14.26 25.48
N ASP A 164 1.86 -13.01 25.07
CA ASP A 164 0.81 -12.06 25.41
C ASP A 164 -0.37 -12.28 24.46
N LYS A 165 -1.60 -12.00 24.91
CA LYS A 165 -2.81 -12.25 24.12
C LYS A 165 -3.69 -11.02 24.06
N ILE A 166 -4.16 -10.72 22.86
CA ILE A 166 -5.30 -9.84 22.64
C ILE A 166 -6.49 -10.72 22.30
N ILE A 167 -7.60 -10.47 22.98
CA ILE A 167 -8.83 -11.25 22.85
C ILE A 167 -9.93 -10.27 22.47
N VAL A 168 -10.64 -10.55 21.39
CA VAL A 168 -11.84 -9.81 21.03
C VAL A 168 -13.03 -10.75 21.11
N THR A 169 -14.04 -10.37 21.88
CA THR A 169 -15.28 -11.13 22.02
C THR A 169 -16.44 -10.30 21.48
N ASN A 170 -17.17 -10.84 20.51
CA ASN A 170 -18.44 -10.31 20.06
C ASN A 170 -19.53 -10.71 21.07
N ASN A 171 -20.06 -9.74 21.80
CA ASN A 171 -21.10 -10.01 22.80
C ASN A 171 -22.51 -9.99 22.19
N ASN A 172 -22.70 -9.19 21.14
CA ASN A 172 -23.94 -9.00 20.39
C ASN A 172 -23.63 -8.25 19.08
N ASP A 173 -24.61 -8.13 18.18
CA ASP A 173 -24.49 -7.51 16.84
C ASP A 173 -23.82 -6.12 16.78
N SER A 174 -23.64 -5.42 17.90
CA SER A 174 -23.11 -4.05 17.95
C SER A 174 -22.08 -3.79 19.05
N THR A 175 -21.67 -4.80 19.82
CA THR A 175 -20.77 -4.62 20.97
C THR A 175 -19.66 -5.67 20.98
N PHE A 176 -18.41 -5.19 20.98
CA PHE A 176 -17.21 -6.00 21.07
C PHE A 176 -16.46 -5.69 22.36
N THR A 177 -16.14 -6.71 23.15
CA THR A 177 -15.19 -6.58 24.27
C THR A 177 -13.79 -6.88 23.78
N PHE A 178 -12.89 -5.93 23.98
CA PHE A 178 -11.46 -6.08 23.83
C PHE A 178 -10.84 -6.38 25.21
N SER A 179 -10.08 -7.46 25.29
CA SER A 179 -9.27 -7.80 26.46
C SER A 179 -7.80 -7.98 26.07
N ALA A 180 -6.90 -7.47 26.89
CA ALA A 180 -5.47 -7.73 26.77
C ALA A 180 -4.96 -8.51 27.99
N GLU A 181 -4.34 -9.65 27.74
CA GLU A 181 -3.68 -10.50 28.73
C GLU A 181 -2.17 -10.43 28.54
N ILE A 182 -1.46 -9.91 29.54
CA ILE A 182 -0.01 -9.74 29.53
C ILE A 182 0.59 -10.57 30.65
N ASP A 183 1.64 -11.35 30.36
CA ASP A 183 2.27 -12.25 31.34
C ASP A 183 1.23 -13.13 32.11
N GLY A 184 0.14 -13.54 31.44
CA GLY A 184 -0.92 -14.38 32.03
C GLY A 184 -1.94 -13.63 32.89
N ARG A 185 -1.97 -12.30 32.87
CA ARG A 185 -2.91 -11.47 33.64
C ARG A 185 -3.65 -10.52 32.72
N GLU A 186 -4.96 -10.41 32.89
CA GLU A 186 -5.74 -9.36 32.22
C GLU A 186 -5.28 -7.99 32.75
N VAL A 187 -4.85 -7.11 31.83
CA VAL A 187 -4.39 -5.74 32.15
C VAL A 187 -5.31 -4.67 31.59
N LEU A 188 -6.14 -5.01 30.61
CA LEU A 188 -7.11 -4.10 30.02
C LEU A 188 -8.33 -4.88 29.57
N ASN A 189 -9.49 -4.32 29.84
CA ASN A 189 -10.78 -4.77 29.35
C ASN A 189 -11.56 -3.52 28.93
N LYS A 190 -12.05 -3.47 27.69
CA LYS A 190 -12.75 -2.31 27.13
C LYS A 190 -13.76 -2.73 26.08
N ASP A 191 -14.94 -2.12 26.16
CA ASP A 191 -16.00 -2.33 25.18
C ASP A 191 -15.95 -1.29 24.05
N PHE A 192 -16.30 -1.74 22.86
CA PHE A 192 -16.45 -0.95 21.65
C PHE A 192 -17.85 -1.17 21.07
N GLU A 193 -18.56 -0.06 20.85
CA GLU A 193 -19.83 -0.06 20.13
C GLU A 193 -19.55 0.17 18.63
N CYS A 194 -19.72 -0.88 17.83
CA CYS A 194 -19.48 -0.90 16.39
C CYS A 194 -20.03 -2.17 15.73
N ASP A 195 -20.15 -2.18 14.41
CA ASP A 195 -20.63 -3.36 13.67
C ASP A 195 -19.53 -4.40 13.43
N ASN A 196 -18.27 -3.96 13.36
CA ASN A 196 -17.13 -4.87 13.21
C ASN A 196 -15.88 -4.28 13.89
N LEU A 197 -15.12 -5.15 14.56
CA LEU A 197 -13.83 -4.84 15.18
C LEU A 197 -12.82 -5.93 14.83
N VAL A 198 -11.68 -5.53 14.28
CA VAL A 198 -10.59 -6.42 13.88
C VAL A 198 -9.29 -5.98 14.51
N ILE A 199 -8.46 -6.94 14.91
CA ILE A 199 -7.09 -6.70 15.39
C ILE A 199 -6.11 -7.08 14.30
N ASN A 200 -5.32 -6.09 13.87
CA ASN A 200 -4.27 -6.29 12.89
C ASN A 200 -2.89 -6.28 13.60
N THR A 201 -2.27 -7.45 13.66
CA THR A 201 -0.95 -7.64 14.30
C THR A 201 0.23 -7.48 13.33
N LYS A 202 -0.04 -7.38 12.03
CA LYS A 202 0.96 -7.09 10.99
C LYS A 202 1.20 -5.58 10.94
N THR A 203 1.83 -5.05 11.98
CA THR A 203 2.09 -3.62 12.07
C THR A 203 3.32 -3.22 11.27
N LYS A 204 3.22 -2.09 10.61
CA LYS A 204 4.37 -1.34 10.11
C LYS A 204 4.35 -0.05 10.88
N ASN A 205 5.49 0.31 11.46
CA ASN A 205 5.74 1.57 12.18
C ASN A 205 5.84 1.49 13.71
N GLY A 206 6.29 0.35 14.23
CA GLY A 206 6.61 0.19 15.65
C GLY A 206 5.40 0.15 16.58
N GLN A 207 4.19 0.07 16.02
CA GLN A 207 3.00 -0.24 16.81
C GLN A 207 3.01 -1.71 17.19
N SER A 208 2.33 -2.01 18.29
CA SER A 208 2.14 -3.36 18.77
C SER A 208 1.06 -4.09 17.96
N PHE A 209 -0.04 -3.41 17.65
CA PHE A 209 -1.13 -3.85 16.80
C PHE A 209 -1.96 -2.64 16.39
N ASN A 210 -2.88 -2.80 15.44
CA ASN A 210 -3.92 -1.83 15.14
C ASN A 210 -5.29 -2.40 15.52
N ILE A 211 -6.17 -1.53 16.01
CA ILE A 211 -7.61 -1.82 16.11
C ILE A 211 -8.29 -1.17 14.91
N GLU A 212 -9.04 -1.96 14.16
CA GLU A 212 -9.78 -1.52 12.98
C GLU A 212 -11.28 -1.67 13.25
N ILE A 213 -12.00 -0.55 13.21
CA ILE A 213 -13.42 -0.47 13.55
C ILE A 213 -14.20 -0.04 12.32
N THR A 214 -15.33 -0.70 12.06
CA THR A 214 -16.25 -0.34 10.97
C THR A 214 -17.65 -0.07 11.48
N TYR A 215 -18.27 0.97 10.93
CA TYR A 215 -19.70 1.26 11.06
C TYR A 215 -20.38 1.20 9.69
N SER A 216 -21.56 0.61 9.68
CA SER A 216 -22.35 0.30 8.50
C SER A 216 -23.74 0.93 8.58
N ASP A 217 -24.29 1.28 7.42
CA ASP A 217 -25.66 1.78 7.33
C ASP A 217 -26.69 0.64 7.49
N GLN A 218 -27.97 0.99 7.44
CA GLN A 218 -29.08 0.02 7.51
C GLN A 218 -29.08 -1.03 6.37
N TYR A 219 -28.25 -0.86 5.34
CA TYR A 219 -28.08 -1.80 4.22
C TYR A 219 -26.76 -2.57 4.31
N HIS A 220 -26.09 -2.51 5.47
CA HIS A 220 -24.78 -3.12 5.73
C HIS A 220 -23.64 -2.59 4.86
N ASN A 221 -23.78 -1.38 4.30
CA ASN A 221 -22.66 -0.72 3.62
C ASN A 221 -21.83 0.06 4.64
N ALA A 222 -20.52 -0.17 4.65
CA ALA A 222 -19.60 0.61 5.48
C ALA A 222 -19.68 2.11 5.10
N PHE A 223 -20.00 2.96 6.07
CA PHE A 223 -20.00 4.42 5.90
C PHE A 223 -18.93 5.09 6.76
N ARG A 224 -18.36 4.39 7.74
CA ARG A 224 -17.25 4.90 8.55
C ARG A 224 -16.29 3.80 8.92
N LYS A 225 -15.00 4.09 8.81
CA LYS A 225 -13.91 3.22 9.22
C LYS A 225 -12.94 3.99 10.10
N ILE A 226 -12.50 3.37 11.18
CA ILE A 226 -11.55 3.96 12.12
C ILE A 226 -10.38 3.00 12.31
N VAL A 227 -9.16 3.49 12.12
CA VAL A 227 -7.94 2.74 12.40
C VAL A 227 -7.23 3.39 13.57
N ILE A 228 -6.96 2.60 14.61
CA ILE A 228 -6.35 3.03 15.86
C ILE A 228 -5.03 2.26 16.03
N PRO A 229 -3.90 2.87 15.68
CA PRO A 229 -2.59 2.26 15.93
C PRO A 229 -2.27 2.27 17.43
N ILE A 230 -1.97 1.10 17.99
CA ILE A 230 -1.73 0.92 19.42
C ILE A 230 -0.25 0.69 19.70
N PHE A 231 0.33 1.49 20.59
CA PHE A 231 1.71 1.33 21.05
C PHE A 231 1.74 0.82 22.48
N TYR A 232 2.43 -0.28 22.74
CA TYR A 232 2.68 -0.74 24.09
C TYR A 232 3.99 -0.16 24.64
N LYS A 233 3.91 0.67 25.68
CA LYS A 233 5.07 1.29 26.35
C LYS A 233 4.78 1.33 27.84
N ASN A 234 5.79 1.19 28.71
CA ASN A 234 5.61 1.33 30.17
C ASN A 234 4.41 0.57 30.77
N GLN A 235 4.14 -0.64 30.27
CA GLN A 235 3.02 -1.49 30.69
C GLN A 235 1.62 -0.97 30.36
N ASP A 236 1.48 -0.06 29.41
CA ASP A 236 0.20 0.52 29.02
C ASP A 236 0.08 0.68 27.49
N PHE A 237 -1.14 0.77 27.00
CA PHE A 237 -1.50 0.88 25.58
C PHE A 237 -1.79 2.34 25.22
N TYR A 238 -0.92 2.93 24.41
CA TYR A 238 -0.98 4.33 24.01
C TYR A 238 -1.50 4.47 22.59
N ILE A 239 -2.26 5.54 22.39
CA ILE A 239 -2.73 6.02 21.10
C ILE A 239 -2.10 7.40 20.92
N GLU A 240 -1.39 7.59 19.82
CA GLU A 240 -0.83 8.90 19.48
C GLU A 240 -1.77 9.69 18.55
N LYS A 241 -2.50 8.95 17.71
CA LYS A 241 -3.45 9.46 16.73
C LYS A 241 -4.35 8.34 16.23
N LEU A 242 -5.44 8.73 15.58
CA LEU A 242 -6.39 7.82 14.94
C LEU A 242 -6.80 8.37 13.57
N PHE A 243 -7.13 7.45 12.67
CA PHE A 243 -7.48 7.76 11.29
C PHE A 243 -8.94 7.41 11.07
N ILE A 244 -9.72 8.38 10.62
CA ILE A 244 -11.16 8.22 10.38
C ILE A 244 -11.42 8.48 8.91
N ALA A 245 -12.01 7.50 8.24
CA ALA A 245 -12.59 7.64 6.91
C ALA A 245 -14.11 7.64 7.07
N THR A 246 -14.79 8.68 6.56
CA THR A 246 -16.26 8.75 6.54
C THR A 246 -16.74 8.95 5.10
N LYS A 247 -17.67 8.11 4.67
CA LYS A 247 -18.30 8.22 3.35
C LYS A 247 -19.36 9.32 3.39
N GLY A 248 -19.35 10.20 2.40
CA GLY A 248 -20.34 11.26 2.29
C GLY A 248 -20.43 11.83 0.88
N THR A 249 -21.35 12.77 0.67
CA THR A 249 -21.50 13.43 -0.62
C THR A 249 -20.57 14.64 -0.71
N ASN A 250 -19.73 14.69 -1.74
CA ASN A 250 -18.89 15.85 -2.01
C ASN A 250 -19.76 17.00 -2.54
N ALA A 251 -19.75 18.13 -1.82
CA ALA A 251 -20.58 19.29 -2.15
C ALA A 251 -20.26 19.93 -3.52
N LYS A 252 -19.07 19.69 -4.08
CA LYS A 252 -18.66 20.22 -5.39
C LYS A 252 -19.05 19.30 -6.54
N THR A 253 -18.89 17.99 -6.37
CA THR A 253 -19.10 17.00 -7.44
C THR A 253 -20.49 16.37 -7.38
N GLY A 254 -21.13 16.37 -6.21
CA GLY A 254 -22.38 15.66 -5.94
C GLY A 254 -22.19 14.13 -5.82
N ASN A 255 -20.97 13.63 -5.93
CA ASN A 255 -20.65 12.22 -5.88
C ASN A 255 -20.41 11.76 -4.44
N GLU A 256 -20.65 10.46 -4.19
CA GLU A 256 -20.21 9.83 -2.94
C GLU A 256 -18.71 9.59 -2.95
N GLU A 257 -18.02 10.10 -1.94
CA GLU A 257 -16.57 10.03 -1.79
C GLU A 257 -16.23 9.78 -0.31
N TRP A 258 -15.03 9.26 -0.05
CA TRP A 258 -14.52 9.08 1.31
C TRP A 258 -13.76 10.32 1.76
N PHE A 259 -14.13 10.86 2.92
CA PHE A 259 -13.43 11.96 3.58
C PHE A 259 -12.55 11.40 4.68
N ASN A 260 -11.26 11.67 4.57
CA ASN A 260 -10.26 11.21 5.53
C ASN A 260 -9.89 12.33 6.50
N LYS A 261 -9.81 12.00 7.78
CA LYS A 261 -9.39 12.90 8.84
C LYS A 261 -8.45 12.18 9.79
N GLU A 262 -7.30 12.79 10.05
CA GLU A 262 -6.39 12.41 11.11
C GLU A 262 -6.76 13.20 12.37
N ILE A 263 -6.86 12.50 13.49
CA ILE A 263 -7.13 13.11 14.79
C ILE A 263 -5.92 12.84 15.69
N ASP A 264 -5.23 13.90 16.05
CA ASP A 264 -4.13 13.88 17.02
C ASP A 264 -4.70 13.88 18.44
N ASP A 265 -5.25 12.74 18.87
CA ASP A 265 -5.73 12.53 20.24
C ASP A 265 -4.80 11.60 21.00
N ARG A 266 -3.87 12.19 21.75
CA ARG A 266 -2.91 11.45 22.56
C ARG A 266 -3.58 11.00 23.85
N THR A 267 -3.89 9.72 23.92
CA THR A 267 -4.60 9.12 25.06
C THR A 267 -4.14 7.68 25.27
N THR A 268 -4.62 7.05 26.34
CA THR A 268 -4.49 5.61 26.54
C THR A 268 -5.69 4.90 25.96
N LEU A 269 -5.53 3.63 25.57
CA LEU A 269 -6.64 2.83 25.05
C LEU A 269 -7.78 2.73 26.07
N GLU A 270 -7.46 2.62 27.36
CA GLU A 270 -8.42 2.65 28.46
C GLU A 270 -9.31 3.90 28.41
N ASN A 271 -8.71 5.07 28.23
CA ASN A 271 -9.40 6.37 28.26
C ASN A 271 -10.02 6.78 26.91
N LEU A 272 -9.78 6.05 25.83
CA LEU A 272 -10.32 6.38 24.51
C LEU A 272 -11.86 6.35 24.52
N ASN A 273 -12.50 7.43 24.05
CA ASN A 273 -13.94 7.49 23.82
C ASN A 273 -14.22 7.80 22.34
N ILE A 274 -14.42 6.74 21.55
CA ILE A 274 -14.64 6.85 20.10
C ILE A 274 -15.94 7.60 19.78
N ILE A 275 -17.01 7.39 20.54
CA ILE A 275 -18.30 8.04 20.31
C ILE A 275 -18.13 9.55 20.43
N GLN A 276 -17.47 10.00 21.50
CA GLN A 276 -17.19 11.43 21.70
C GLN A 276 -16.35 12.01 20.55
N ILE A 277 -15.34 11.29 20.07
CA ILE A 277 -14.53 11.73 18.93
C ILE A 277 -15.41 11.87 17.69
N ILE A 278 -16.21 10.84 17.38
CA ILE A 278 -17.12 10.79 16.23
C ILE A 278 -18.12 11.95 16.26
N ASP A 279 -18.71 12.26 17.41
CA ASP A 279 -19.73 13.32 17.57
C ASP A 279 -19.17 14.73 17.33
N THR A 280 -17.86 14.89 17.33
CA THR A 280 -17.18 16.18 17.09
C THR A 280 -16.70 16.38 15.66
N LEU A 281 -17.02 15.44 14.75
CA LEU A 281 -16.62 15.47 13.33
C LEU A 281 -17.68 16.10 12.43
#